data_AF-A0A954L4C0-F1
#
_entry.id   AF-A0A954L4C0-F1
#
_cell.length_a   1.000
_cell.length_b   1.000
_cell.length_c   1.000
_cell.angle_alpha   90.00
_cell.angle_beta   90.00
_cell.angle_gamma   90.00
#
_symmetry.space_group_name_H-M   'P 1'
#
loop_
_entity.id
_entity.type
_entity.pdbx_description
1 polymer ?
#
loop_
_entity_poly.entity_id
_entity_poly.type
_entity_poly.pdbx_seq_one_letter_code
_entity_poly.pdbx_strand_id
1 'polypeptide(L)' 'IFPLRPQGIIDHLQLRRPIFRKTAAGGHFGRNDSDFTWEATDKADDLRTMLSVGKSAPAVASAR' A
#
# COMPACT_ATOMS: atom_id res chain seq x y z
N ILE A 1 5.78 10.87 -1.50
CA ILE A 1 5.13 9.54 -1.65
C ILE A 1 4.31 9.13 -0.43
N PHE A 2 4.84 9.21 0.79
CA PHE A 2 4.10 8.87 2.03
C PHE A 2 3.91 10.10 2.94
N PRO A 3 2.67 10.51 3.24
CA PRO A 3 2.40 11.57 4.20
C PRO A 3 2.43 11.00 5.63
N LEU A 4 3.34 11.49 6.48
CA LEU A 4 3.56 10.95 7.83
C LEU A 4 2.92 11.78 8.95
N ARG A 5 2.20 12.85 8.62
CA ARG A 5 1.38 13.58 9.60
C ARG A 5 0.13 12.74 9.93
N PRO A 6 -0.42 12.80 11.16
CA PRO A 6 -1.57 11.98 11.54
C PRO A 6 -2.76 12.07 10.57
N GLN A 7 -3.15 13.29 10.19
CA GLN A 7 -4.22 13.51 9.22
C GLN A 7 -3.86 12.93 7.84
N GLY A 8 -2.60 13.08 7.42
CA GLY A 8 -2.10 12.51 6.17
C GLY A 8 -2.14 10.99 6.13
N ILE A 9 -1.80 10.31 7.23
CA ILE A 9 -1.89 8.85 7.34
C ILE A 9 -3.35 8.39 7.23
N ILE A 10 -4.25 9.06 7.95
CA ILE A 10 -5.69 8.77 7.93
C ILE A 10 -6.24 8.86 6.51
N ASP A 11 -5.90 9.91 5.78
CA ASP A 11 -6.41 10.15 4.43
C ASP A 11 -5.76 9.20 3.42
N HIS A 12 -4.44 9.00 3.51
CA HIS A 12 -3.69 8.12 2.61
C HIS A 12 -4.13 6.66 2.69
N LEU A 13 -4.39 6.15 3.91
CA LEU A 13 -4.84 4.78 4.15
C LEU A 13 -6.37 4.66 4.21
N GLN A 14 -7.13 5.74 4.02
CA GLN A 14 -8.60 5.74 4.07
C GLN A 14 -9.16 5.14 5.37
N LEU A 15 -8.64 5.56 6.52
CA LEU A 15 -8.91 4.91 7.82
C LEU A 15 -10.26 5.29 8.46
N ARG A 16 -10.96 6.31 7.94
CA ARG A 16 -12.30 6.73 8.44
C ARG A 16 -13.41 5.84 7.88
N ARG A 17 -13.28 4.53 8.07
CA ARG A 17 -14.22 3.49 7.62
C ARG A 17 -14.40 2.43 8.72
N PRO A 18 -15.53 1.71 8.78
CA PRO A 18 -15.78 0.68 9.80
C PRO A 18 -15.05 -0.65 9.49
N ILE A 19 -13.72 -0.62 9.39
CA ILE A 19 -12.89 -1.76 8.94
C ILE A 19 -12.19 -2.54 10.08
N PHE A 20 -12.14 -1.98 11.29
CA PHE A 20 -11.23 -2.44 12.34
C PHE A 20 -11.68 -3.71 13.06
N ARG A 21 -12.96 -4.11 12.97
CA ARG A 21 -13.43 -5.35 13.63
C ARG A 21 -12.67 -6.59 13.12
N LYS A 22 -12.31 -6.60 11.83
CA LYS A 22 -11.59 -7.71 11.20
C LYS A 22 -10.16 -7.89 11.71
N THR A 23 -9.53 -6.84 12.24
CA THR A 23 -8.14 -6.90 12.75
C THR A 23 -8.06 -7.37 14.20
N ALA A 24 -9.19 -7.44 14.92
CA ALA A 24 -9.24 -7.83 16.34
C ALA A 24 -8.90 -9.31 16.59
N ALA A 25 -8.82 -10.13 15.54
CA ALA A 25 -8.36 -11.52 15.58
C ALA A 25 -7.58 -11.87 14.31
N GLY A 26 -6.63 -12.80 14.42
CA GLY A 26 -5.79 -13.21 13.28
C GLY A 26 -4.70 -12.21 12.88
N GLY A 27 -4.46 -11.18 13.70
CA GLY A 27 -3.42 -10.18 13.48
C GLY A 27 -3.83 -9.04 12.54
N HIS A 28 -3.05 -7.95 12.62
CA HIS A 28 -3.23 -6.72 11.85
C HIS A 28 -2.56 -6.74 10.48
N PHE A 29 -1.54 -7.59 10.29
CA PHE A 29 -0.64 -7.56 9.13
C PHE A 29 -0.57 -8.91 8.39
N GLY A 30 -0.11 -8.87 7.14
CA GLY A 30 0.16 -10.07 6.34
C GLY A 30 -1.10 -10.75 5.81
N ARG A 31 -2.20 -10.00 5.69
CA ARG A 31 -3.51 -10.51 5.30
C ARG A 31 -3.99 -9.82 4.03
N ASN A 32 -4.38 -10.61 3.03
CA ASN A 32 -4.91 -10.10 1.77
C ASN A 32 -6.42 -9.79 1.88
N ASP A 33 -6.77 -8.65 2.49
CA ASP A 33 -8.13 -8.11 2.59
C ASP A 33 -8.16 -6.70 2.01
N SER A 34 -9.12 -6.39 1.14
CA SER A 34 -9.23 -5.08 0.48
C SER A 34 -9.44 -3.92 1.44
N ASP A 35 -9.91 -4.18 2.66
CA ASP A 35 -10.04 -3.14 3.68
C ASP A 35 -8.70 -2.70 4.29
N PHE A 36 -7.67 -3.55 4.21
CA PHE A 36 -6.35 -3.31 4.80
C PHE A 36 -5.44 -2.63 3.79
N THR A 37 -5.73 -1.36 3.52
CA THR A 37 -4.99 -0.52 2.57
C THR A 37 -3.50 -0.40 2.88
N TRP A 38 -3.08 -0.62 4.13
CA TRP A 38 -1.66 -0.63 4.52
C TRP A 38 -0.88 -1.85 4.03
N GLU A 39 -1.56 -2.91 3.59
CA GLU A 39 -0.93 -4.08 2.97
C GLU A 39 -0.64 -3.88 1.48
N ALA A 40 -1.17 -2.81 0.87
CA ALA A 40 -0.96 -2.52 -0.54
C ALA A 40 0.50 -2.16 -0.83
N THR A 41 1.04 -2.71 -1.92
CA THR A 41 2.40 -2.43 -2.41
C THR A 41 2.40 -1.46 -3.60
N ASP A 42 1.35 -0.64 -3.74
CA ASP A 42 1.12 0.26 -4.87
C ASP A 42 2.19 1.36 -5.01
N LYS A 43 2.99 1.61 -3.96
CA LYS A 43 4.11 2.57 -3.97
C LYS A 43 5.46 1.95 -4.30
N ALA A 44 5.54 0.65 -4.55
CA ALA A 44 6.81 -0.02 -4.88
C ALA A 44 7.46 0.55 -6.16
N ASP A 45 6.67 0.77 -7.21
CA ASP A 45 7.16 1.33 -8.48
C ASP A 45 7.51 2.81 -8.37
N ASP A 46 6.74 3.58 -7.60
CA ASP A 46 7.05 4.97 -7.27
C ASP A 46 8.43 5.07 -6.59
N LEU A 47 8.66 4.21 -5.58
CA LEU A 47 9.94 4.11 -4.88
C LEU A 47 11.08 3.72 -5.83
N ARG A 48 10.87 2.70 -6.67
CA ARG A 48 11.86 2.26 -7.66
C ARG A 48 12.22 3.41 -8.60
N THR A 49 11.23 4.17 -9.05
CA THR A 49 11.41 5.33 -9.93
C THR A 49 12.21 6.44 -9.25
N MET A 50 11.91 6.74 -7.98
CA MET A 50 12.63 7.77 -7.21
C MET A 50 14.09 7.42 -6.93
N LEU A 51 14.39 6.13 -6.75
CA LEU A 51 15.75 5.62 -6.48
C LEU A 51 16.57 5.41 -7.77
N SER A 52 15.91 5.31 -8.92
CA SER A 52 16.57 5.09 -10.20
C SER A 52 17.26 6.36 -10.69
N VAL A 53 18.55 6.48 -10.40
CA VAL A 53 19.50 7.21 -11.25
C VAL A 53 19.57 6.48 -12.59
N GLY A 54 18.75 6.87 -13.56
CA GLY A 54 18.80 6.33 -14.93
C GLY A 54 17.97 5.07 -15.18
N LYS A 55 17.32 5.07 -16.34
CA LYS A 55 16.28 4.16 -16.85
C LYS A 55 16.72 2.69 -16.96
N SER A 56 15.82 1.75 -16.63
CA SER A 56 15.58 0.55 -17.45
C SER A 56 14.16 -0.01 -17.21
N ALA A 57 13.46 -0.30 -18.31
CA ALA A 57 12.06 -0.74 -18.45
C ALA A 57 11.99 -2.24 -18.84
N PRO A 58 10.85 -2.83 -19.26
CA PRO A 58 9.44 -2.68 -18.87
C PRO A 58 8.79 -4.01 -18.37
N ALA A 59 7.54 -3.87 -17.92
CA ALA A 59 6.42 -4.83 -17.83
C ALA A 59 6.69 -6.35 -18.01
N VAL A 60 6.36 -7.11 -16.97
CA VAL A 60 5.92 -8.50 -17.16
C VAL A 60 4.42 -8.50 -17.42
N ALA A 61 4.05 -8.57 -18.70
CA ALA A 61 2.85 -9.27 -19.11
C ALA A 61 3.21 -10.75 -19.27
N SER A 62 2.57 -11.63 -18.50
CA SER A 62 2.38 -13.05 -18.85
C SER A 62 1.27 -13.59 -17.94
N ALA A 63 0.05 -13.68 -18.43
CA ALA A 63 -0.49 -14.87 -19.10
C ALA A 63 -1.02 -15.90 -18.10
N ARG A 64 -2.30 -15.75 -17.74
CA ARG A 64 -3.38 -16.67 -18.08
C ARG A 64 -4.73 -16.04 -17.77
#